data_AF-A0AAD9UPX3-F1
#
_entry.id   AF-A0AAD9UPX3-F1
#
_cell.length_a   1.000
_cell.length_b   1.000
_cell.length_c   1.000
_cell.angle_alpha   90.00
_cell.angle_beta   90.00
_cell.angle_gamma   90.00
#
_symmetry.space_group_name_H-M   'P 1'
#
loop_
_entity.id
_entity.type
_entity.pdbx_description
1 polymer ?
#
loop_
_entity_poly.entity_id
_entity_poly.type
_entity_poly.pdbx_seq_one_letter_code
_entity_poly.pdbx_strand_id
1 'polypeptide(L)'
;MVRRVKLMIVSDCGGGGVGTSACAVCFYLFSGGMSYSWEQSFDGVTLSIGIPPGTTKFDVSINFSPNTLDVEIANRGTESPIKFGGQLFSNIDTCESTWTLEKDSCQIYLYKAKPGEVWGFLFKGQEALDPMKLENDRKRLLLERFQLEHPSFDFSDAEINGRIPEPRTFMK
;
A
#
# COMPACT_ATOMS: atom_id res chain seq x y z
N MET A 1 -10.39 -5.98 -28.94
CA MET A 1 -10.59 -4.53 -28.75
C MET A 1 -9.75 -4.11 -27.53
N VAL A 2 -8.50 -3.71 -27.75
CA VAL A 2 -7.53 -3.44 -26.68
C VAL A 2 -7.63 -1.95 -26.32
N ARG A 3 -8.20 -1.63 -25.16
CA ARG A 3 -8.26 -0.24 -24.68
C ARG A 3 -6.90 0.13 -24.10
N ARG A 4 -6.08 0.84 -24.89
CA ARG A 4 -4.90 1.56 -24.41
C ARG A 4 -5.37 2.69 -23.50
N VAL A 5 -5.09 2.60 -22.20
CA VAL A 5 -5.30 3.72 -21.27
C VAL A 5 -4.12 4.67 -21.46
N LYS A 6 -4.43 5.88 -21.95
CA LYS A 6 -3.47 6.95 -22.17
C LYS A 6 -3.05 7.49 -20.81
N LEU A 7 -1.77 7.32 -20.47
CA LEU A 7 -1.13 7.96 -19.33
C LEU A 7 -1.17 9.48 -19.56
N MET A 8 -2.08 10.19 -18.88
CA MET A 8 -2.00 11.65 -18.78
C MET A 8 -1.12 11.99 -17.58
N ILE A 9 0.13 12.35 -17.87
CA ILE A 9 0.95 13.13 -16.94
C ILE A 9 0.31 14.52 -16.93
N VAL A 10 -0.49 14.83 -15.91
CA VAL A 10 -0.83 16.22 -15.61
C VAL A 10 0.37 16.82 -14.91
N SER A 11 1.26 17.38 -15.72
CA SER A 11 2.18 18.41 -15.27
C SER A 11 1.42 19.72 -15.33
N ASP A 12 1.13 20.32 -14.18
CA ASP A 12 0.87 21.76 -14.15
C ASP A 12 1.70 22.38 -13.02
N CYS A 13 2.79 23.00 -13.45
CA CYS A 13 3.57 23.95 -12.69
C CYS A 13 2.81 25.28 -12.68
N GLY A 14 2.39 25.74 -11.50
CA GLY A 14 1.66 27.00 -11.36
C GLY A 14 1.77 27.68 -10.00
N GLY A 15 2.99 27.97 -9.54
CA GLY A 15 3.34 29.23 -8.87
C GLY A 15 2.97 29.47 -7.39
N GLY A 16 4.00 29.45 -6.52
CA GLY A 16 4.17 30.47 -5.48
C GLY A 16 4.24 29.98 -4.03
N GLY A 17 5.45 30.02 -3.44
CA GLY A 17 5.62 30.31 -2.01
C GLY A 17 5.99 29.15 -1.08
N VAL A 18 7.29 29.09 -0.78
CA VAL A 18 7.93 28.67 0.49
C VAL A 18 7.46 27.37 1.21
N GLY A 19 8.28 26.33 1.03
CA GLY A 19 8.76 25.46 2.11
C GLY A 19 7.74 24.59 2.84
N THR A 20 7.57 23.34 2.39
CA THR A 20 7.38 22.18 3.29
C THR A 20 7.91 20.92 2.61
N SER A 21 8.65 20.13 3.40
CA SER A 21 9.07 18.76 3.07
C SER A 21 7.81 17.89 2.91
N ALA A 22 7.51 17.46 1.69
CA ALA A 22 6.40 16.57 1.41
C ALA A 22 6.93 15.25 0.83
N CYS A 23 7.53 14.43 1.69
CA CYS A 23 7.86 13.04 1.40
C CYS A 23 6.60 12.19 1.67
N ALA A 24 5.59 12.32 0.81
CA ALA A 24 4.40 11.47 0.81
C ALA A 24 4.12 11.10 -0.65
N VAL A 25 4.67 9.97 -1.08
CA VAL A 25 4.49 9.50 -2.46
C VAL A 25 3.08 8.92 -2.58
N CYS A 26 2.13 9.79 -2.91
CA CYS A 26 0.75 9.45 -3.24
C CYS A 26 0.72 9.03 -4.72
N PHE A 27 0.79 7.72 -4.99
CA PHE A 27 0.66 7.19 -6.34
C PHE A 27 -0.82 7.19 -6.77
N TYR A 28 -1.29 8.30 -7.33
CA TYR A 28 -2.64 8.40 -7.92
C TYR A 28 -2.78 7.48 -9.15
N LEU A 29 -3.11 6.21 -8.95
CA LEU A 29 -3.50 5.32 -10.04
C LEU A 29 -5.02 5.43 -10.26
N PHE A 30 -5.38 6.28 -11.22
CA PHE A 30 -6.77 6.54 -11.63
C PHE A 30 -7.39 5.29 -12.27
N SER A 31 -8.10 4.49 -11.48
CA SER A 31 -9.19 3.65 -11.99
C SER A 31 -10.51 4.33 -11.62
N GLY A 32 -11.01 5.20 -12.51
CA GLY A 32 -12.32 5.84 -12.34
C GLY A 32 -12.37 7.08 -11.44
N GLY A 33 -11.24 7.73 -11.13
CA GLY A 33 -11.23 9.00 -10.38
C GLY A 33 -10.78 8.91 -8.92
N MET A 34 -10.46 7.72 -8.42
CA MET A 34 -10.02 7.52 -7.04
C MET A 34 -8.50 7.43 -6.95
N SER A 35 -7.95 8.06 -5.91
CA SER A 35 -6.56 7.93 -5.52
C SER A 35 -6.39 6.76 -4.56
N TYR A 36 -5.26 6.08 -4.61
CA TYR A 36 -4.92 5.13 -3.55
C TYR A 36 -3.44 5.23 -3.21
N SER A 37 -3.10 4.91 -1.98
CA SER A 37 -1.73 4.75 -1.52
C SER A 37 -1.61 3.43 -0.79
N TRP A 38 -0.42 2.84 -0.79
CA TRP A 38 -0.17 1.64 -0.03
C TRP A 38 1.19 1.73 0.63
N GLU A 39 1.25 1.14 1.82
CA GLU A 39 2.41 1.08 2.67
C GLU A 39 2.51 -0.34 3.24
N GLN A 40 3.69 -0.75 3.64
CA GLN A 40 3.91 -2.10 4.17
C GLN A 40 4.54 -2.06 5.54
N SER A 41 4.24 -3.04 6.37
CA SER A 41 4.89 -3.27 7.65
C SER A 41 5.50 -4.67 7.66
N PHE A 42 6.19 -5.00 8.76
CA PHE A 42 6.84 -6.30 8.90
C PHE A 42 5.83 -7.46 8.75
N ASP A 43 4.66 -7.30 9.33
CA ASP A 43 3.57 -8.27 9.38
C ASP A 43 2.57 -8.15 8.21
N GLY A 44 2.38 -6.96 7.64
CA GLY A 44 1.29 -6.71 6.70
C GLY A 44 1.52 -5.64 5.63
N VAL A 45 0.46 -5.31 4.90
CA VAL A 45 0.36 -4.23 3.92
C VAL A 45 -0.92 -3.44 4.19
N THR A 46 -0.79 -2.13 4.30
CA THR A 46 -1.91 -1.20 4.47
C THR A 46 -2.17 -0.49 3.15
N LEU A 47 -3.40 -0.56 2.65
CA LEU A 47 -3.85 0.06 1.43
C LEU A 47 -4.94 1.09 1.76
N SER A 48 -4.70 2.34 1.42
CA SER A 48 -5.64 3.45 1.61
C SER A 48 -6.23 3.87 0.27
N ILE A 49 -7.53 3.78 0.10
CA ILE A 49 -8.27 4.10 -1.12
C ILE A 49 -9.18 5.29 -0.83
N GLY A 50 -9.13 6.35 -1.63
CA GLY A 50 -10.07 7.46 -1.55
C GLY A 50 -11.47 7.02 -1.99
N ILE A 51 -12.51 7.37 -1.23
CA ILE A 51 -13.89 6.96 -1.49
C ILE A 51 -14.75 8.19 -1.83
N PRO A 52 -15.72 8.06 -2.77
CA PRO A 52 -16.66 9.14 -3.05
C PRO A 52 -17.57 9.47 -1.84
N PRO A 53 -17.93 10.75 -1.65
CA PRO A 53 -18.72 11.17 -0.50
C PRO A 53 -20.11 10.52 -0.49
N GLY A 54 -20.56 10.11 0.69
CA GLY A 54 -21.86 9.45 0.87
C GLY A 54 -21.87 7.94 0.63
N THR A 55 -20.70 7.33 0.41
CA THR A 55 -20.54 5.88 0.39
C THR A 55 -20.76 5.30 1.79
N THR A 56 -21.58 4.25 1.88
CA THR A 56 -21.82 3.54 3.14
C THR A 56 -21.12 2.19 3.15
N LYS A 57 -21.01 1.57 4.33
CA LYS A 57 -20.44 0.21 4.46
C LYS A 57 -21.10 -0.85 3.59
N PHE A 58 -22.38 -0.65 3.22
CA PHE A 58 -23.13 -1.59 2.39
C PHE A 58 -22.82 -1.45 0.90
N ASP A 59 -22.24 -0.31 0.51
CA ASP A 59 -21.84 -0.02 -0.85
C ASP A 59 -20.41 -0.57 -1.12
N VAL A 60 -19.68 -0.99 -0.08
CA VAL A 60 -18.32 -1.54 -0.18
C VAL A 60 -18.33 -3.05 -0.01
N SER A 61 -17.81 -3.76 -0.99
CA SER A 61 -17.63 -5.21 -0.98
C SER A 61 -16.15 -5.52 -1.18
N ILE A 62 -15.52 -6.17 -0.21
CA ILE A 62 -14.10 -6.54 -0.25
C ILE A 62 -14.00 -8.04 -0.09
N ASN A 63 -13.42 -8.70 -1.09
CA ASN A 63 -13.15 -10.12 -1.09
C ASN A 63 -11.63 -10.35 -0.96
N PHE A 64 -11.24 -10.94 0.15
CA PHE A 64 -9.86 -11.38 0.38
C PHE A 64 -9.70 -12.80 -0.13
N SER A 65 -8.74 -12.99 -1.02
CA SER A 65 -8.27 -14.32 -1.40
C SER A 65 -6.79 -14.45 -1.07
N PRO A 66 -6.25 -15.67 -0.92
CA PRO A 66 -4.86 -15.86 -0.50
C PRO A 66 -3.85 -15.15 -1.39
N ASN A 67 -4.14 -14.87 -2.66
CA ASN A 67 -3.23 -14.19 -3.58
C ASN A 67 -3.94 -13.15 -4.47
N THR A 68 -5.19 -12.81 -4.16
CA THR A 68 -5.93 -11.79 -4.91
C THR A 68 -6.73 -10.94 -3.93
N LEU A 69 -6.88 -9.66 -4.26
CA LEU A 69 -7.75 -8.74 -3.56
C LEU A 69 -8.72 -8.18 -4.57
N ASP A 70 -10.02 -8.28 -4.28
CA ASP A 70 -11.08 -7.74 -5.12
C ASP A 70 -11.96 -6.81 -4.29
N VAL A 71 -11.90 -5.52 -4.61
CA VAL A 71 -12.65 -4.44 -3.97
C VAL A 71 -13.66 -3.90 -4.99
N GLU A 72 -14.92 -3.84 -4.59
CA GLU A 72 -16.00 -3.27 -5.36
C GLU A 72 -16.71 -2.21 -4.54
N ILE A 73 -16.76 -0.98 -5.06
CA ILE A 73 -17.39 0.17 -4.42
C ILE A 73 -18.55 0.61 -5.30
N ALA A 74 -19.77 0.45 -4.82
CA ALA A 74 -20.96 0.95 -5.48
C ALA A 74 -21.00 2.48 -5.38
N ASN A 75 -20.99 3.15 -6.54
CA ASN A 75 -21.09 4.60 -6.60
C ASN A 75 -22.54 4.98 -6.95
N ARG A 76 -23.26 5.55 -5.98
CA ARG A 76 -24.66 5.97 -6.15
C ARG A 76 -24.86 7.03 -7.25
N GLY A 77 -23.80 7.70 -7.71
CA GLY A 77 -23.83 8.70 -8.76
C GLY A 77 -23.57 8.18 -10.19
N THR A 78 -23.20 6.91 -10.36
CA THR A 78 -22.86 6.31 -11.66
C THR A 78 -23.36 4.88 -11.77
N GLU A 79 -23.88 4.48 -12.93
CA GLU A 79 -24.49 3.15 -13.13
C GLU A 79 -23.50 1.98 -13.02
N SER A 80 -22.19 2.23 -13.04
CA SER A 80 -21.15 1.20 -12.95
C SER A 80 -20.40 1.27 -11.61
N PRO A 81 -20.33 0.16 -10.85
CA PRO A 81 -19.54 0.08 -9.63
C PRO A 81 -18.05 0.18 -9.94
N ILE A 82 -17.29 0.78 -9.04
CA ILE A 82 -15.85 0.92 -9.20
C ILE A 82 -15.18 -0.35 -8.69
N LYS A 83 -14.47 -1.02 -9.60
CA LYS A 83 -13.72 -2.24 -9.30
C LYS A 83 -12.24 -1.91 -9.16
N PHE A 84 -11.68 -2.33 -8.04
CA PHE A 84 -10.29 -2.13 -7.69
C PHE A 84 -9.74 -3.43 -7.14
N GLY A 85 -8.64 -3.94 -7.68
CA GLY A 85 -8.17 -5.26 -7.27
C GLY A 85 -7.31 -5.95 -8.31
N GLY A 86 -6.74 -7.07 -7.91
CA GLY A 86 -5.88 -7.88 -8.74
C GLY A 86 -5.10 -8.92 -7.96
N GLN A 87 -4.17 -9.57 -8.67
CA GLN A 87 -3.24 -10.53 -8.09
C GLN A 87 -2.17 -9.82 -7.26
N LEU A 88 -1.98 -10.24 -6.02
CA LEU A 88 -1.02 -9.66 -5.08
C LEU A 88 0.42 -10.12 -5.37
N PHE A 89 1.40 -9.50 -4.70
CA PHE A 89 2.80 -9.89 -4.79
C PHE A 89 3.06 -11.28 -4.20
N SER A 90 2.50 -11.53 -3.03
CA SER A 90 2.66 -12.76 -2.27
C SER A 90 1.37 -13.10 -1.54
N ASN A 91 1.35 -14.27 -0.91
CA ASN A 91 0.16 -14.74 -0.23
C ASN A 91 -0.12 -13.93 1.04
N ILE A 92 -1.42 -13.72 1.30
CA ILE A 92 -1.93 -13.07 2.50
C ILE A 92 -2.70 -14.05 3.38
N ASP A 93 -2.76 -13.76 4.67
CA ASP A 93 -3.68 -14.42 5.59
C ASP A 93 -5.05 -13.75 5.49
N THR A 94 -6.00 -14.44 4.85
CA THR A 94 -7.35 -13.94 4.66
C THR A 94 -8.18 -13.88 5.94
N CYS A 95 -7.79 -14.60 6.99
CA CYS A 95 -8.50 -14.63 8.25
C CYS A 95 -8.12 -13.45 9.15
N GLU A 96 -6.85 -13.03 9.11
CA GLU A 96 -6.39 -11.86 9.87
C GLU A 96 -6.57 -10.54 9.11
N SER A 97 -6.61 -10.58 7.77
CA SER A 97 -6.81 -9.38 6.95
C SER A 97 -8.16 -8.71 7.25
N THR A 98 -8.12 -7.38 7.37
CA THR A 98 -9.28 -6.57 7.77
C THR A 98 -9.40 -5.32 6.91
N TRP A 99 -10.54 -4.65 6.96
CA TRP A 99 -10.75 -3.36 6.32
C TRP A 99 -11.61 -2.46 7.20
N THR A 100 -11.37 -1.17 7.08
CA THR A 100 -12.09 -0.11 7.77
C THR A 100 -12.55 0.93 6.76
N LEU A 101 -13.73 1.47 7.02
CA LEU A 101 -14.32 2.55 6.25
C LEU A 101 -14.32 3.81 7.09
N GLU A 102 -13.61 4.83 6.62
CA GLU A 102 -13.70 6.19 7.14
C GLU A 102 -14.61 7.03 6.24
N LYS A 103 -14.81 8.31 6.60
CA LYS A 103 -15.74 9.19 5.87
C LYS A 103 -15.35 9.39 4.40
N ASP A 104 -14.04 9.49 4.14
CA ASP A 104 -13.50 9.86 2.83
C ASP A 104 -12.46 8.85 2.30
N SER A 105 -12.17 7.78 3.06
CA SER A 105 -11.15 6.79 2.74
C SER A 105 -11.54 5.37 3.20
N CYS A 106 -11.16 4.37 2.42
CA CYS A 106 -11.13 2.95 2.80
C CYS A 106 -9.71 2.61 3.20
N GLN A 107 -9.51 2.00 4.36
CA GLN A 107 -8.22 1.44 4.71
C GLN A 107 -8.35 -0.08 4.78
N ILE A 108 -7.54 -0.76 3.99
CA ILE A 108 -7.51 -2.22 3.89
C ILE A 108 -6.18 -2.68 4.45
N TYR A 109 -6.21 -3.52 5.46
CA TYR A 109 -5.03 -4.10 6.06
C TYR A 109 -4.93 -5.58 5.69
N LEU A 110 -3.87 -5.93 4.97
CA LEU A 110 -3.58 -7.28 4.50
C LEU A 110 -2.46 -7.88 5.35
N TYR A 111 -2.73 -8.97 6.06
CA TYR A 111 -1.68 -9.69 6.77
C TYR A 111 -0.87 -10.54 5.79
N LYS A 112 0.46 -10.43 5.81
CA LYS A 112 1.33 -11.24 4.96
C LYS A 112 1.40 -12.66 5.53
N ALA A 113 1.19 -13.67 4.69
CA ALA A 113 1.42 -15.06 5.09
C ALA A 113 2.91 -15.35 5.42
N LYS A 114 3.81 -14.49 4.94
CA LYS A 114 5.25 -14.51 5.24
C LYS A 114 5.68 -13.15 5.82
N PRO A 115 5.74 -12.99 7.14
CA PRO A 115 6.23 -11.74 7.74
C PRO A 115 7.70 -11.52 7.38
N GLY A 116 8.07 -10.24 7.21
CA GLY A 116 9.39 -9.79 6.78
C GLY A 116 9.66 -9.88 5.28
N GLU A 117 8.69 -10.29 4.48
CA GLU A 117 8.77 -10.22 3.01
C GLU A 117 8.54 -8.78 2.53
N VAL A 118 9.50 -8.23 1.80
CA VAL A 118 9.43 -6.88 1.25
C VAL A 118 8.71 -6.94 -0.10
N TRP A 119 7.54 -6.31 -0.18
CA TRP A 119 6.74 -6.28 -1.40
C TRP A 119 7.27 -5.18 -2.30
N GLY A 120 7.69 -5.56 -3.51
CA GLY A 120 8.16 -4.61 -4.53
C GLY A 120 7.03 -3.95 -5.34
N PHE A 121 5.82 -4.49 -5.27
CA PHE A 121 4.62 -3.95 -5.88
C PHE A 121 3.40 -4.45 -5.11
N LEU A 122 2.26 -3.77 -5.23
CA LEU A 122 1.01 -4.22 -4.62
C LEU A 122 0.33 -5.28 -5.49
N PHE A 123 0.08 -4.94 -6.76
CA PHE A 123 -0.54 -5.84 -7.74
C PHE A 123 0.45 -6.24 -8.84
N LYS A 124 0.36 -7.50 -9.26
CA LYS A 124 1.15 -8.03 -10.36
C LYS A 124 0.83 -7.28 -11.66
N GLY A 125 1.86 -6.78 -12.32
CA GLY A 125 1.73 -5.98 -13.54
C GLY A 125 1.72 -4.48 -13.31
N GLN A 126 1.79 -4.01 -12.06
CA GLN A 126 2.14 -2.62 -11.74
C GLN A 126 3.65 -2.41 -11.82
N GLU A 127 4.04 -1.15 -11.99
CA GLU A 127 5.44 -0.77 -11.93
C GLU A 127 6.01 -1.09 -10.55
N ALA A 128 7.21 -1.67 -10.53
CA ALA A 128 7.89 -1.95 -9.29
C ALA A 128 8.23 -0.64 -8.58
N LEU A 129 8.26 -0.68 -7.25
CA LEU A 129 8.75 0.43 -6.44
C LEU A 129 10.18 0.78 -6.86
N ASP A 130 10.49 2.09 -6.81
CA ASP A 130 11.83 2.59 -7.03
C ASP A 130 12.84 1.81 -6.17
N PRO A 131 13.99 1.41 -6.72
CA PRO A 131 14.99 0.63 -5.98
C PRO A 131 15.42 1.27 -4.66
N MET A 132 15.51 2.61 -4.63
CA MET A 132 15.83 3.37 -3.43
C MET A 132 14.73 3.28 -2.36
N LYS A 133 13.46 3.32 -2.78
CA LYS A 133 12.32 3.19 -1.87
C LYS A 133 12.21 1.75 -1.34
N LEU A 134 12.45 0.76 -2.19
CA LEU A 134 12.50 -0.64 -1.80
C LEU A 134 13.60 -0.90 -0.75
N GLU A 135 14.78 -0.29 -0.92
CA GLU A 135 15.86 -0.38 0.05
C GLU A 135 15.49 0.29 1.39
N ASN A 136 14.85 1.46 1.35
CA ASN A 136 14.37 2.15 2.56
C ASN A 136 13.30 1.34 3.29
N ASP A 137 12.33 0.75 2.57
CA ASP A 137 11.35 -0.16 3.16
C ASP A 137 12.04 -1.37 3.79
N ARG A 138 13.03 -1.97 3.12
CA ARG A 138 13.81 -3.08 3.68
C ARG A 138 14.51 -2.70 4.98
N LYS A 139 15.13 -1.50 5.06
CA LYS A 139 15.74 -0.97 6.29
C LYS A 139 14.71 -0.79 7.41
N ARG A 140 13.58 -0.16 7.10
CA ARG A 140 12.51 0.11 8.07
C ARG A 140 11.92 -1.18 8.62
N LEU A 141 11.61 -2.14 7.76
CA LEU A 141 11.07 -3.44 8.16
C LEU A 141 12.07 -4.25 9.00
N LEU A 142 13.37 -4.13 8.72
CA LEU A 142 14.41 -4.73 9.55
C LEU A 142 14.41 -4.12 10.95
N LEU A 143 14.40 -2.78 11.04
CA LEU A 143 14.41 -2.06 12.31
C LEU A 143 13.17 -2.35 13.16
N GLU A 144 11.99 -2.40 12.52
CA GLU A 144 10.73 -2.77 13.17
C GLU A 144 10.82 -4.15 13.83
N ARG A 145 11.37 -5.15 13.12
CA ARG A 145 11.61 -6.47 13.69
C ARG A 145 12.56 -6.43 14.89
N PHE A 146 13.64 -5.66 14.81
CA PHE A 146 14.61 -5.54 15.90
C PHE A 146 14.02 -4.97 17.19
N GLN A 147 13.18 -3.94 17.06
CA GLN A 147 12.53 -3.31 18.20
C GLN A 147 11.56 -4.28 18.88
N LEU A 148 10.85 -5.10 18.11
CA LEU A 148 9.97 -6.15 18.65
C LEU A 148 10.75 -7.25 19.39
N GLU A 149 11.91 -7.67 18.88
CA GLU A 149 12.72 -8.72 19.51
C GLU A 149 13.53 -8.22 20.73
N HIS A 150 13.81 -6.92 20.82
CA HIS A 150 14.58 -6.31 21.91
C HIS A 150 13.91 -5.05 22.49
N PRO A 151 12.76 -5.17 23.17
CA PRO A 151 11.98 -4.04 23.68
C PRO A 151 12.71 -3.22 24.77
N SER A 152 13.75 -3.78 25.39
CA SER A 152 14.57 -3.11 26.41
C SER A 152 15.74 -2.32 25.84
N PHE A 153 16.01 -2.41 24.54
CA PHE A 153 17.12 -1.75 23.90
C PHE A 153 16.60 -0.64 22.98
N ASP A 154 17.09 0.58 23.18
CA ASP A 154 16.69 1.74 22.39
C ASP A 154 17.55 1.83 21.12
N PHE A 155 16.94 1.53 19.97
CA PHE A 155 17.58 1.58 18.65
C PHE A 155 17.09 2.77 17.80
N SER A 156 16.47 3.78 18.43
CA SER A 156 15.95 4.95 17.71
C SER A 156 17.04 5.74 16.96
N ASP A 157 18.29 5.69 17.42
CA ASP A 157 19.46 6.33 16.79
C ASP A 157 20.37 5.36 15.98
N ALA A 158 19.91 4.14 15.69
CA ALA A 158 20.75 3.14 15.01
C ALA A 158 20.81 3.36 13.49
N GLU A 159 22.00 3.70 12.97
CA GLU A 159 22.28 3.70 11.54
C GLU A 159 22.77 2.33 11.04
N ILE A 160 22.04 1.73 10.10
CA ILE A 160 22.47 0.49 9.43
C ILE A 160 23.57 0.83 8.41
N ASN A 161 24.82 0.76 8.86
CA ASN A 161 25.99 0.92 8.01
C ASN A 161 26.42 -0.45 7.43
N GLY A 162 26.13 -0.72 6.15
CA GLY A 162 26.56 -1.94 5.44
C GLY A 162 25.54 -2.56 4.47
N ARG A 163 25.72 -3.84 4.11
CA ARG A 163 24.73 -4.60 3.33
C ARG A 163 23.51 -4.92 4.19
N ILE A 164 22.32 -4.54 3.75
CA ILE A 164 21.06 -4.81 4.49
C ILE A 164 20.65 -6.26 4.26
N PRO A 165 20.76 -7.12 5.29
CA PRO A 165 20.32 -8.51 5.19
C PRO A 165 18.80 -8.57 5.04
N GLU A 166 18.27 -9.72 4.61
CA GLU A 166 16.82 -9.84 4.51
C GLU A 166 16.20 -9.82 5.91
N PRO A 167 15.16 -8.98 6.15
CA PRO A 167 14.43 -8.94 7.41
C PRO A 167 13.95 -10.32 7.86
N ARG A 168 13.67 -11.21 6.91
CA ARG A 168 13.26 -12.59 7.17
C ARG A 168 14.38 -13.49 7.71
N THR A 169 15.63 -13.27 7.30
CA THR A 169 16.74 -14.24 7.46
C THR A 169 17.78 -13.81 8.49
N PHE A 170 17.74 -12.58 9.00
CA PHE A 170 18.86 -11.97 9.72
C PHE A 170 19.18 -12.52 11.13
N MET A 171 18.39 -13.42 11.71
CA MET A 171 18.62 -13.96 13.07
C MET A 171 18.41 -15.50 13.15
N LYS A 172 19.02 -16.25 12.22
CA LYS A 172 19.14 -17.71 12.33
C LYS A 172 20.51 -18.12 12.86
#